data_AF-A0A368FYJ1-F1
#
_entry.id   AF-A0A368FYJ1-F1
#
_cell.length_a   1.000
_cell.length_b   1.000
_cell.length_c   1.000
_cell.angle_alpha   90.00
_cell.angle_beta   90.00
_cell.angle_gamma   90.00
#
_symmetry.space_group_name_H-M   'P 1'
#
loop_
_entity.id
_entity.type
_entity.pdbx_description
1 polymer ?
#
loop_
_entity_poly.entity_id
_entity_poly.type
_entity_poly.pdbx_seq_one_letter_code
_entity_poly.pdbx_strand_id
1 'polypeptide(L)'
;MNYGDILQADFLDSYRNLTIKMLSVIRYVAIAAREVKSVFKVDDDVSWRIQSVTSYIHNVVSGNAPAFHCYRWFDPHAKEKHRRFLAVLGMRKEEHLHEKNGENGE
;
A
#
# COMPACT_ATOMS: atom_id res chain seq x y z
N MET A 1 -0.65 20.68 -13.64
CA MET A 1 -0.05 19.38 -13.28
C MET A 1 1.46 19.58 -13.21
N ASN A 2 1.97 20.12 -12.10
CA ASN A 2 3.37 20.59 -12.04
C ASN A 2 4.28 19.69 -11.18
N TYR A 3 3.69 18.78 -10.41
CA TYR A 3 4.41 17.97 -9.42
C TYR A 3 4.66 16.52 -9.87
N GLY A 4 4.03 16.07 -10.96
CA GLY A 4 4.26 14.73 -11.55
C GLY A 4 3.79 13.56 -10.67
N ASP A 5 2.96 13.82 -9.66
CA ASP A 5 2.53 12.91 -8.61
C ASP A 5 1.05 12.50 -8.71
N ILE A 6 0.39 12.90 -9.80
CA ILE A 6 -1.03 12.61 -10.04
C ILE A 6 -1.16 11.35 -10.88
N LEU A 7 -1.82 10.33 -10.31
CA LEU A 7 -2.32 9.17 -11.05
C LEU A 7 -3.79 9.40 -11.40
N GLN A 8 -4.09 9.43 -12.69
CA GLN A 8 -5.46 9.59 -13.20
C GLN A 8 -5.86 8.32 -13.96
N ALA A 9 -6.98 7.73 -13.56
CA ALA A 9 -7.56 6.57 -14.24
C ALA A 9 -8.89 6.96 -14.88
N ASP A 10 -9.25 6.24 -15.94
CA ASP A 10 -10.41 6.54 -16.77
C ASP A 10 -11.69 5.94 -16.19
N PHE A 11 -12.27 6.63 -15.20
CA PHE A 11 -13.59 6.34 -14.65
C PHE A 11 -14.20 7.60 -14.02
N LEU A 12 -15.53 7.61 -13.86
CA LEU A 12 -16.21 8.68 -13.14
C LEU A 12 -15.87 8.61 -11.64
N ASP A 13 -15.06 9.54 -11.15
CA ASP A 13 -14.74 9.62 -9.72
C ASP A 13 -15.96 10.08 -8.93
N SER A 14 -16.55 9.13 -8.20
CA SER A 14 -17.70 9.35 -7.34
C SER A 14 -17.63 8.41 -6.16
N TYR A 15 -18.33 8.74 -5.07
CA TYR A 15 -18.35 7.91 -3.87
C TYR A 15 -18.77 6.45 -4.15
N ARG A 16 -19.73 6.26 -5.07
CA ARG A 16 -20.20 4.93 -5.50
C ARG A 16 -19.11 4.12 -6.23
N ASN A 17 -18.13 4.79 -6.80
CA ASN A 17 -17.04 4.20 -7.58
C ASN A 17 -15.71 4.10 -6.81
N LEU A 18 -15.70 4.31 -5.49
CA LEU A 18 -14.48 4.18 -4.68
C LEU A 18 -13.82 2.80 -4.79
N THR A 19 -14.60 1.75 -5.02
CA THR A 19 -14.05 0.41 -5.29
C THR A 19 -13.25 0.39 -6.59
N ILE A 20 -13.72 1.04 -7.66
CA ILE A 20 -13.01 1.15 -8.94
C ILE A 20 -11.74 1.99 -8.75
N LYS A 21 -11.82 3.07 -7.98
CA LYS A 21 -10.66 3.88 -7.58
C LYS A 21 -9.60 3.03 -6.86
N MET A 22 -10.03 2.18 -5.93
CA MET A 22 -9.12 1.27 -5.21
C MET A 22 -8.47 0.23 -6.13
N LEU A 23 -9.26 -0.41 -7.00
CA LEU A 23 -8.75 -1.37 -7.99
C LEU A 23 -7.73 -0.73 -8.94
N SER A 24 -7.95 0.52 -9.32
CA SER A 24 -7.02 1.28 -10.17
C SER A 24 -5.68 1.50 -9.49
N VAL A 25 -5.67 1.83 -8.18
CA VAL A 25 -4.44 1.96 -7.38
C VAL A 25 -3.72 0.61 -7.26
N ILE A 26 -4.45 -0.47 -6.95
CA ILE A 26 -3.84 -1.81 -6.84
C ILE A 26 -3.22 -2.24 -8.17
N ARG A 27 -3.92 -2.03 -9.28
CA ARG A 27 -3.42 -2.34 -10.64
C ARG A 27 -2.15 -1.54 -10.94
N TYR A 28 -2.13 -0.24 -10.62
CA TYR A 28 -0.93 0.58 -10.80
C TYR A 28 0.25 0.01 -10.00
N VAL A 29 0.06 -0.29 -8.72
CA VAL A 29 1.12 -0.84 -7.85
C VAL A 29 1.64 -2.18 -8.40
N ALA A 30 0.73 -3.07 -8.83
CA ALA A 30 1.10 -4.39 -9.34
C ALA A 30 1.96 -4.32 -10.61
N ILE A 31 1.78 -3.28 -11.44
CA ILE A 31 2.50 -3.14 -12.72
C ILE A 31 3.74 -2.27 -12.56
N ALA A 32 3.61 -1.10 -11.93
CA ALA A 32 4.63 -0.05 -11.92
C ALA A 32 5.52 -0.05 -10.68
N ALA A 33 5.12 -0.71 -9.59
CA ALA A 33 5.78 -0.59 -8.29
C ALA A 33 6.12 -1.95 -7.67
N ARG A 34 6.65 -2.89 -8.47
CA ARG A 34 6.92 -4.29 -8.05
C ARG A 34 7.95 -4.42 -6.92
N GLU A 35 8.79 -3.42 -6.70
CA GLU A 35 9.86 -3.45 -5.70
C GLU A 35 9.47 -2.84 -4.34
N VAL A 36 8.26 -2.28 -4.23
CA VAL A 36 7.83 -1.65 -2.97
C VAL A 36 7.50 -2.73 -1.93
N LYS A 37 8.05 -2.57 -0.72
CA LYS A 37 7.81 -3.50 0.39
C LYS A 37 6.39 -3.41 0.93
N SER A 38 5.84 -2.20 0.91
CA SER A 38 4.52 -1.90 1.46
C SER A 38 3.91 -0.70 0.76
N VAL A 39 2.61 -0.74 0.53
CA VAL A 39 1.82 0.41 0.07
C VAL A 39 0.92 0.88 1.19
N PHE A 40 0.97 2.18 1.49
CA PHE A 40 0.16 2.83 2.50
C PHE A 40 -0.93 3.64 1.81
N LYS A 41 -2.20 3.27 2.05
CA LYS A 41 -3.34 4.06 1.60
C LYS A 41 -3.98 4.80 2.78
N VAL A 42 -4.23 6.07 2.54
CA VAL A 42 -4.89 7.01 3.44
C VAL A 42 -5.78 7.95 2.62
N ASP A 43 -6.87 8.42 3.22
CA ASP A 43 -7.72 9.44 2.60
C ASP A 43 -7.08 10.83 2.77
N ASP A 44 -7.45 11.78 1.92
CA ASP A 44 -6.88 13.13 1.86
C ASP A 44 -7.30 14.03 3.03
N ASP A 45 -8.37 13.67 3.73
CA ASP A 45 -8.88 14.33 4.93
C ASP A 45 -8.36 13.72 6.25
N VAL A 46 -7.41 12.78 6.18
CA VAL A 46 -6.83 12.11 7.35
C VAL A 46 -5.41 12.63 7.64
N SER A 47 -5.24 13.23 8.81
CA SER A 47 -3.91 13.54 9.36
C SER A 47 -3.24 12.29 9.90
N TRP A 48 -1.96 12.09 9.56
CA TRP A 48 -1.16 10.96 10.02
C TRP A 48 0.25 11.40 10.43
N ARG A 49 0.82 10.69 11.41
CA ARG A 49 2.20 10.92 11.85
C ARG A 49 3.14 9.99 11.09
N ILE A 50 3.95 10.56 10.20
CA ILE A 50 4.88 9.80 9.34
C ILE A 50 5.74 8.84 10.17
N GLN A 51 6.34 9.30 11.27
CA GLN A 51 7.18 8.47 12.14
C GLN A 51 6.45 7.24 12.69
N SER A 52 5.18 7.39 13.08
CA SER A 52 4.38 6.30 13.62
C SER A 52 4.03 5.27 12.56
N VAL A 53 3.65 5.73 11.36
CA VAL A 53 3.35 4.85 10.23
C VAL A 53 4.58 4.10 9.77
N THR A 54 5.71 4.79 9.58
CA THR A 54 6.98 4.17 9.17
C THR A 54 7.44 3.14 10.20
N SER A 55 7.35 3.46 11.49
CA SER A 55 7.66 2.50 12.57
C SER A 55 6.75 1.27 12.54
N TYR A 56 5.45 1.46 12.28
CA TYR A 56 4.51 0.34 12.16
C TYR A 56 4.86 -0.56 10.97
N ILE A 57 5.14 0.03 9.81
CA ILE A 57 5.54 -0.71 8.61
C ILE A 57 6.79 -1.55 8.89
N HIS A 58 7.84 -0.94 9.48
CA HIS A 58 9.09 -1.65 9.73
C HIS A 58 8.99 -2.76 10.78
N ASN A 59 8.21 -2.57 11.84
CA ASN A 59 8.19 -3.51 12.96
C ASN A 59 7.05 -4.54 12.89
N VAL A 60 5.96 -4.24 12.18
CA VAL A 60 4.75 -5.09 12.15
C VAL A 60 4.49 -5.69 10.77
N VAL A 61 4.71 -4.92 9.70
CA VAL A 61 4.39 -5.36 8.32
C VAL A 61 5.53 -6.19 7.72
N SER A 62 6.76 -6.07 8.23
CA SER A 62 7.95 -6.81 7.75
C SER A 62 7.93 -8.34 7.97
N GLY A 63 6.76 -8.96 8.20
CA GLY A 63 6.60 -10.41 8.23
C GLY A 63 6.68 -11.03 6.82
N ASN A 64 7.00 -12.33 6.74
CA ASN A 64 7.22 -13.04 5.47
C ASN A 64 5.95 -13.27 4.61
N ALA A 65 4.76 -12.91 5.10
CA ALA A 65 3.50 -13.15 4.41
C ALA A 65 2.82 -11.84 3.97
N PRO A 66 2.31 -11.77 2.72
CA PRO A 66 1.54 -10.62 2.26
C PRO A 66 0.23 -10.51 3.05
N ALA A 67 -0.05 -9.33 3.61
CA ALA A 67 -1.23 -9.09 4.43
C ALA A 67 -1.80 -7.69 4.21
N PHE A 68 -3.10 -7.56 4.45
CA PHE A 68 -3.78 -6.27 4.58
C PHE A 68 -3.84 -5.89 6.06
N HIS A 69 -3.18 -4.79 6.42
CA HIS A 69 -3.24 -4.27 7.78
C HIS A 69 -4.27 -3.14 7.87
N CYS A 70 -5.21 -3.26 8.80
CA CYS A 70 -6.16 -2.21 9.13
C CYS A 70 -5.83 -1.60 10.48
N TYR A 71 -5.27 -0.40 10.48
CA TYR A 71 -5.07 0.35 11.73
C TYR A 71 -6.36 1.09 12.09
N ARG A 72 -6.90 0.79 13.27
CA ARG A 72 -8.06 1.49 13.83
C ARG A 72 -7.60 2.25 15.07
N TRP A 73 -7.64 3.57 15.00
CA TRP A 73 -7.45 4.40 16.19
C TRP A 73 -8.70 4.29 17.06
N PHE A 74 -8.50 3.95 18.34
CA PHE A 74 -9.55 3.97 19.34
C PHE A 74 -9.36 5.21 20.21
N ASP A 75 -10.25 6.18 20.07
CA ASP A 75 -10.35 7.30 21.01
C ASP A 75 -11.45 7.00 22.03
N PRO A 76 -11.10 6.75 23.31
CA PRO A 76 -12.08 6.46 24.35
C PRO A 76 -13.02 7.64 24.65
N HIS A 77 -12.71 8.85 24.18
CA HIS A 77 -13.51 10.06 24.38
C HIS A 77 -14.31 10.49 23.13
N ALA A 78 -14.10 9.83 21.99
CA ALA A 78 -14.84 10.15 20.77
C ALA A 78 -16.30 9.68 20.89
N LYS A 79 -17.24 10.64 20.88
CA LYS A 79 -18.70 10.37 20.84
C LYS A 79 -19.15 9.79 19.50
N GLU A 80 -18.38 9.99 18.44
CA GLU A 80 -18.66 9.56 17.07
C GLU A 80 -17.61 8.53 16.63
N LYS A 81 -18.05 7.38 16.06
CA LYS A 81 -17.16 6.36 15.50
C LYS A 81 -16.52 6.89 14.20
N HIS A 82 -15.47 7.70 14.31
CA HIS A 82 -14.66 8.05 13.15
C HIS A 82 -13.91 6.79 12.68
N ARG A 83 -14.44 6.13 11.64
CA ARG A 83 -13.76 5.02 10.98
C ARG A 83 -12.63 5.59 10.12
N ARG A 84 -11.48 5.86 10.74
CA ARG A 84 -10.25 6.12 9.98
C ARG A 84 -9.75 4.78 9.49
N PHE A 85 -9.86 4.55 8.18
CA PHE A 85 -9.38 3.34 7.55
C PHE A 85 -7.95 3.56 7.08
N LEU A 86 -7.04 2.79 7.63
CA LEU A 86 -5.71 2.64 7.11
C LEU A 86 -5.64 1.29 6.40
N ALA A 87 -5.17 1.24 5.16
CA ALA A 87 -4.83 -0.03 4.52
C ALA A 87 -3.35 -0.03 4.19
N VAL A 88 -2.57 -0.89 4.86
CA VAL A 88 -1.22 -1.22 4.41
C VAL A 88 -1.26 -2.54 3.66
N LEU A 89 -0.80 -2.51 2.41
CA LEU A 89 -0.63 -3.65 1.53
C LEU A 89 0.83 -4.09 1.58
N GLY A 90 1.13 -5.24 2.20
CA GLY A 90 2.45 -5.88 2.07
C GLY A 90 2.57 -6.61 0.73
N MET A 91 3.54 -6.25 -0.12
CA MET A 91 3.74 -6.86 -1.44
C MET A 91 5.04 -7.66 -1.48
N ARG A 92 5.04 -8.78 -2.22
CA ARG A 92 6.19 -9.69 -2.36
C ARG A 92 7.22 -9.11 -3.33
N LYS A 93 8.50 -9.21 -2.98
CA LYS A 93 9.61 -9.14 -3.95
C LYS A 93 9.66 -10.48 -4.69
N GLU A 94 9.30 -10.52 -5.96
CA GLU A 94 9.64 -11.71 -6.76
C GLU A 94 11.15 -11.69 -7.02
N GLU A 95 11.87 -12.55 -6.31
CA GLU A 95 13.25 -12.86 -6.68
C GLU A 95 13.20 -13.64 -7.99
N HIS A 96 13.56 -12.97 -9.09
CA HIS A 96 13.92 -13.69 -10.31
C HIS A 96 15.20 -14.47 -9.99
N LEU A 97 15.05 -15.78 -9.76
CA LEU A 97 16.13 -16.75 -9.81
C LEU A 97 16.69 -16.73 -11.24
N HIS A 98 17.71 -15.90 -11.46
CA HIS A 98 18.58 -16.06 -12.61
C HIS A 98 19.40 -17.33 -12.35
N GLU A 99 18.95 -18.44 -12.95
CA GLU A 99 19.63 -19.73 -12.95
C GLU A 99 21.05 -19.52 -13.49
N LYS A 100 22.04 -19.40 -12.59
CA LYS A 100 23.43 -19.59 -12.96
C LYS A 100 23.65 -21.09 -13.12
N ASN A 101 23.40 -21.59 -14.33
CA ASN A 101 23.96 -22.88 -14.71
C ASN A 101 25.48 -22.75 -14.65
N GLY A 102 26.08 -23.44 -13.69
CA GLY A 102 27.51 -23.56 -13.56
C GLY A 102 28.06 -24.39 -14.71
N GLU A 103 28.89 -23.76 -15.54
CA GLU A 103 29.88 -24.50 -16.32
C GLU A 103 30.96 -24.98 -15.33
N ASN A 104 30.93 -26.28 -15.04
CA ASN A 104 32.04 -27.02 -14.49
C ASN A 104 32.18 -28.31 -15.31
N GLY A 105 33.32 -28.44 -16.01
CA GLY A 105 33.92 -29.70 -16.43
C GLY A 105 33.74 -30.06 -17.90
N GLU A 106 34.72 -29.71 -18.74
CA GLU A 106 35.84 -30.61 -19.15
C GLU A 106 37.02 -29.78 -19.69
#